data_AF-A0A942AB06-F1
#
_entry.id   AF-A0A942AB06-F1
#
_cell.length_a   1.000
_cell.length_b   1.000
_cell.length_c   1.000
_cell.angle_alpha   90.00
_cell.angle_beta   90.00
_cell.angle_gamma   90.00
#
_symmetry.space_group_name_H-M   'P 1'
#
loop_
_entity.id
_entity.type
_entity.pdbx_description
1 polymer ?
#
loop_
_entity_poly.entity_id
_entity_poly.type
_entity_poly.pdbx_seq_one_letter_code
_entity_poly.pdbx_strand_id
1 'polypeptide(L)'
;MYNFRTDLALERRDLYKRANNIENEVDGIETEEEKVDEDIRITRVKVLNENGEKAIGKKVGNYITIDINNLKIAGQEQIQKASDTLTKELKELLKKHIGEQEPILVVGLGNLYVTPDALGPKVVQDIDITRHILQYMPEVLDKDTRPVSAISPGVLGTTGIETLEILKGIVDNIKPKLLLIIDALASRSIERISSTVQLADTGIVPGAGVGNTRKELTEETLGVPVIAIGIPTVVDIFSCNAKNKQG
;
A
#
# COMPACT_ATOMS: atom_id res chain seq x y z
N MET A 1 21.18 -5.79 14.24
CA MET A 1 20.16 -5.62 13.19
C MET A 1 19.43 -4.32 13.49
N TYR A 2 19.63 -3.27 12.70
CA TYR A 2 18.97 -1.98 12.95
C TYR A 2 17.46 -2.16 12.75
N ASN A 3 16.68 -2.02 13.83
CA ASN A 3 15.23 -2.17 13.80
C ASN A 3 14.62 -0.85 13.29
N PHE A 4 14.48 -0.72 11.98
CA PHE A 4 13.93 0.48 11.34
C PHE A 4 12.39 0.42 11.37
N ARG A 5 11.77 1.10 12.35
CA ARG A 5 10.30 1.17 12.55
C ARG A 5 9.59 2.10 11.54
N THR A 6 9.72 1.84 10.25
CA THR A 6 8.96 2.51 9.19
C THR A 6 8.52 1.49 8.14
N ASP A 7 7.33 1.66 7.60
CA ASP A 7 6.81 0.82 6.52
C ASP A 7 7.04 1.39 5.12
N LEU A 8 7.54 2.62 5.02
CA LEU A 8 7.81 3.28 3.74
C LEU A 8 9.17 2.83 3.16
N ALA A 9 9.18 2.36 1.90
CA ALA A 9 10.38 1.89 1.23
C ALA A 9 11.42 3.00 1.05
N LEU A 10 10.96 4.21 0.72
CA LEU A 10 11.79 5.41 0.57
C LEU A 10 12.51 5.76 1.87
N GLU A 11 11.81 5.73 3.01
CA GLU A 11 12.41 6.05 4.32
C GLU A 11 13.45 5.01 4.72
N ARG A 12 13.23 3.72 4.45
CA ARG A 12 14.22 2.68 4.75
C ARG A 12 15.49 2.83 3.91
N ARG A 13 15.35 3.17 2.63
CA ARG A 13 16.48 3.50 1.76
C ARG A 13 17.28 4.68 2.31
N ASP A 14 16.61 5.79 2.63
CA ASP A 14 17.28 7.00 3.12
C ASP A 14 17.99 6.76 4.46
N LEU A 15 17.38 5.96 5.35
CA LEU A 15 18.01 5.53 6.59
C LEU A 15 19.23 4.64 6.34
N TYR A 16 19.15 3.71 5.40
CA TYR A 16 20.27 2.83 5.05
C TYR A 16 21.43 3.62 4.42
N LYS A 17 21.16 4.56 3.51
CA LYS A 17 22.18 5.44 2.94
C LYS A 17 22.89 6.27 4.01
N ARG A 18 22.13 6.91 4.91
CA ARG A 18 22.67 7.69 6.04
C ARG A 18 23.48 6.84 7.02
N ALA A 19 23.03 5.62 7.31
CA ALA A 19 23.70 4.75 8.27
C ALA A 19 25.02 4.17 7.73
N ASN A 20 25.14 3.98 6.42
CA ASN A 20 26.31 3.37 5.78
C ASN A 20 27.20 4.37 5.03
N ASN A 21 26.94 5.69 5.14
CA ASN A 21 27.66 6.75 4.42
C ASN A 21 27.79 6.48 2.91
N ILE A 22 26.73 5.95 2.29
CA ILE A 22 26.71 5.63 0.86
C ILE A 22 26.22 6.86 0.11
N GLU A 23 27.09 7.48 -0.69
CA GLU A 23 26.72 8.60 -1.57
C GLU A 23 26.00 8.15 -2.85
N ASN A 24 26.23 6.90 -3.29
CA ASN A 24 25.66 6.31 -4.51
C ASN A 24 24.33 5.57 -4.29
N GLU A 25 23.77 5.01 -5.35
CA GLU A 25 22.66 4.04 -5.25
C GLU A 25 23.11 2.79 -4.48
N VAL A 26 22.18 2.21 -3.72
CA VAL A 26 22.43 0.99 -2.93
C VAL A 26 22.48 -0.18 -3.92
N ASP A 27 23.49 -1.05 -3.80
CA ASP A 27 23.60 -2.25 -4.64
C ASP A 27 22.28 -3.05 -4.62
N GLY A 28 21.70 -3.29 -5.80
CA GLY A 28 20.43 -3.99 -5.95
C GLY A 28 19.16 -3.14 -5.82
N ILE A 29 19.26 -1.81 -5.82
CA ILE A 29 18.12 -0.89 -5.77
C ILE A 29 18.23 0.14 -6.88
N GLU A 30 17.20 0.23 -7.74
CA GLU A 30 17.04 1.31 -8.72
C GLU A 30 16.03 2.33 -8.19
N THR A 31 16.38 3.62 -8.28
CA THR A 31 15.41 4.71 -7.99
C THR A 31 15.15 5.54 -9.23
N GLU A 32 13.88 5.78 -9.51
CA GLU A 32 13.43 6.86 -10.40
C GLU A 32 12.60 7.86 -9.61
N GLU A 33 12.84 9.15 -9.83
CA GLU A 33 12.06 10.23 -9.22
C GLU A 33 11.47 11.11 -10.32
N GLU A 34 10.16 11.33 -10.26
CA GLU A 34 9.41 12.13 -11.22
C GLU A 34 8.66 13.22 -10.45
N LYS A 35 8.84 14.47 -10.87
CA LYS A 35 8.07 15.60 -10.34
C LYS A 35 6.92 15.90 -11.30
N VAL A 36 5.70 15.53 -10.91
CA VAL A 36 4.49 15.72 -11.73
C VAL A 36 3.95 17.14 -11.58
N ASP A 37 4.02 17.71 -10.38
CA ASP A 37 3.59 19.08 -10.09
C ASP A 37 4.49 19.68 -8.98
N GLU A 38 4.31 20.96 -8.66
CA GLU A 38 5.01 21.61 -7.53
C GLU A 38 4.76 20.88 -6.21
N ASP A 39 3.55 20.36 -6.03
CA ASP A 39 3.09 19.69 -4.82
C ASP A 39 3.12 18.15 -4.90
N ILE A 40 3.32 17.56 -6.09
CA ILE A 40 3.24 16.10 -6.29
C ILE A 40 4.56 15.55 -6.80
N ARG A 41 5.15 14.64 -6.02
CA ARG A 41 6.37 13.91 -6.38
C ARG A 41 6.14 12.41 -6.34
N ILE A 42 6.53 11.72 -7.40
CA ILE A 42 6.54 10.26 -7.48
C ILE A 42 7.98 9.80 -7.29
N THR A 43 8.17 8.78 -6.47
CA THR A 43 9.44 8.06 -6.33
C THR A 43 9.19 6.58 -6.53
N ARG A 44 9.75 6.01 -7.59
CA ARG A 44 9.69 4.58 -7.89
C ARG A 44 11.00 3.96 -7.41
N VAL A 45 10.89 3.05 -6.46
CA VAL A 45 12.01 2.27 -5.91
C VAL A 45 11.81 0.83 -6.32
N LYS A 46 12.74 0.29 -7.10
CA LYS A 46 12.73 -1.11 -7.53
C LYS A 46 13.83 -1.87 -6.83
N VAL A 47 13.45 -2.86 -6.06
CA VAL A 47 14.38 -3.79 -5.40
C VAL A 47 14.62 -4.94 -6.37
N LEU A 48 15.87 -5.13 -6.80
CA LEU A 48 16.23 -6.08 -7.86
C LEU A 48 16.71 -7.42 -7.35
N ASN A 49 17.34 -7.47 -6.18
CA ASN A 49 18.01 -8.66 -5.67
C ASN A 49 18.02 -8.76 -4.14
N GLU A 50 18.48 -9.90 -3.62
CA GLU A 50 18.59 -10.16 -2.17
C GLU A 50 19.50 -9.18 -1.42
N ASN A 51 20.49 -8.57 -2.10
CA ASN A 51 21.33 -7.54 -1.48
C ASN A 51 20.48 -6.29 -1.19
N GLY A 52 19.65 -5.89 -2.14
CA GLY A 52 18.66 -4.83 -1.97
C GLY A 52 17.66 -5.17 -0.85
N GLU A 53 17.17 -6.41 -0.80
CA GLU A 53 16.28 -6.83 0.28
C GLU A 53 16.93 -6.73 1.66
N LYS A 54 18.17 -7.19 1.80
CA LYS A 54 18.92 -7.13 3.08
C LYS A 54 19.25 -5.69 3.46
N ALA A 55 19.52 -4.84 2.49
CA ALA A 55 19.84 -3.44 2.71
C ALA A 55 18.63 -2.66 3.29
N ILE A 56 17.46 -2.75 2.64
CA ILE A 56 16.29 -1.97 3.05
C ILE A 56 15.23 -2.77 3.82
N GLY A 57 15.41 -4.08 4.00
CA GLY A 57 14.48 -4.96 4.71
C GLY A 57 13.12 -5.10 4.01
N LYS A 58 13.05 -4.92 2.70
CA LYS A 58 11.83 -5.01 1.88
C LYS A 58 12.04 -6.04 0.77
N LYS A 59 11.02 -6.84 0.46
CA LYS A 59 11.11 -7.89 -0.56
C LYS A 59 11.41 -7.33 -1.95
N VAL A 60 12.00 -8.14 -2.84
CA VAL A 60 12.25 -7.85 -4.26
C VAL A 60 10.93 -7.50 -4.93
N GLY A 61 10.89 -6.37 -5.65
CA GLY A 61 9.71 -5.88 -6.35
C GLY A 61 9.69 -4.36 -6.48
N ASN A 62 8.52 -3.83 -6.83
CA ASN A 62 8.31 -2.43 -7.16
C ASN A 62 7.59 -1.72 -6.01
N TYR A 63 8.15 -0.60 -5.56
CA TYR A 63 7.56 0.28 -4.55
C TYR A 63 7.43 1.68 -5.13
N ILE A 64 6.22 2.21 -5.20
CA ILE A 64 5.96 3.55 -5.73
C ILE A 64 5.45 4.40 -4.58
N THR A 65 6.15 5.48 -4.27
CA THR A 65 5.77 6.44 -3.24
C THR A 65 5.32 7.72 -3.92
N ILE A 66 4.08 8.13 -3.68
CA ILE A 66 3.49 9.37 -4.17
C ILE A 66 3.38 10.32 -3.00
N ASP A 67 4.22 11.35 -2.98
CA ASP A 67 4.20 12.42 -1.99
C ASP A 67 3.37 13.59 -2.51
N ILE A 68 2.38 14.00 -1.73
CA ILE A 68 1.44 15.09 -2.00
C ILE A 68 1.59 16.11 -0.89
N ASN A 69 2.35 17.17 -1.15
CA ASN A 69 2.54 18.26 -0.21
C ASN A 69 1.20 18.96 0.07
N ASN A 70 1.03 19.43 1.31
CA ASN A 70 -0.11 20.27 1.72
C ASN A 70 -1.51 19.65 1.51
N LEU A 71 -1.68 18.32 1.47
CA LEU A 71 -2.99 17.69 1.26
C LEU A 71 -4.09 18.19 2.22
N LYS A 72 -3.73 18.58 3.45
CA LYS A 72 -4.67 19.13 4.45
C LYS A 72 -5.33 20.46 4.05
N ILE A 73 -4.69 21.23 3.17
CA ILE A 73 -5.13 22.54 2.67
C ILE A 73 -5.35 22.47 1.15
N ALA A 74 -5.26 21.28 0.56
CA ALA A 74 -5.44 21.08 -0.87
C ALA A 74 -6.87 21.39 -1.28
N GLY A 75 -7.02 22.13 -2.38
CA GLY A 75 -8.29 22.31 -3.05
C GLY A 75 -8.69 21.06 -3.83
N GLN A 76 -9.91 21.07 -4.37
CA GLN A 76 -10.43 19.97 -5.19
C GLN A 76 -9.54 19.65 -6.40
N GLU A 77 -8.92 20.67 -7.00
CA GLU A 77 -8.06 20.48 -8.17
C GLU A 77 -6.80 19.67 -7.84
N GLN A 78 -6.13 19.98 -6.72
CA GLN A 78 -4.95 19.23 -6.27
C GLN A 78 -5.31 17.79 -5.90
N ILE A 79 -6.46 17.58 -5.26
CA ILE A 79 -6.97 16.23 -4.93
C ILE A 79 -7.22 15.44 -6.22
N GLN A 80 -7.83 16.06 -7.23
CA GLN A 80 -8.08 15.41 -8.51
C GLN A 80 -6.78 15.02 -9.19
N LYS A 81 -5.79 15.93 -9.26
CA LYS A 81 -4.46 15.63 -9.83
C LYS A 81 -3.76 14.48 -9.11
N ALA A 82 -3.83 14.46 -7.77
CA ALA A 82 -3.28 13.36 -6.98
C ALA A 82 -3.99 12.03 -7.29
N SER A 83 -5.32 12.04 -7.43
CA SER A 83 -6.11 10.88 -7.83
C SER A 83 -5.75 10.38 -9.23
N ASP A 84 -5.58 11.29 -10.19
CA ASP A 84 -5.18 10.97 -11.56
C ASP A 84 -3.77 10.35 -11.59
N THR A 85 -2.86 10.91 -10.79
CA THR A 85 -1.49 10.39 -10.63
C THR A 85 -1.50 8.98 -10.04
N LEU A 86 -2.23 8.77 -8.94
CA LEU A 86 -2.39 7.46 -8.31
C LEU A 86 -3.01 6.45 -9.28
N THR A 87 -4.01 6.88 -10.04
CA THR A 87 -4.70 6.05 -11.04
C THR A 87 -3.75 5.60 -12.15
N LYS A 88 -2.89 6.50 -12.64
CA LYS A 88 -1.89 6.17 -13.66
C LYS A 88 -0.91 5.10 -13.15
N GLU A 89 -0.29 5.32 -12.00
CA GLU A 89 0.68 4.38 -11.42
C GLU A 89 0.05 3.02 -11.09
N LEU A 90 -1.18 3.03 -10.53
CA LEU A 90 -1.91 1.81 -10.24
C LEU A 90 -2.28 1.03 -11.51
N LYS A 91 -2.71 1.70 -12.58
CA LYS A 91 -3.00 1.05 -13.87
C LYS A 91 -1.74 0.43 -14.47
N GLU A 92 -0.61 1.12 -14.42
CA GLU A 92 0.67 0.59 -14.89
C GLU A 92 1.12 -0.63 -14.09
N LEU A 93 0.97 -0.61 -12.76
CA LEU A 93 1.24 -1.78 -11.91
C LEU A 93 0.29 -2.94 -12.23
N LEU A 94 -1.02 -2.69 -12.37
CA LEU A 94 -1.99 -3.73 -12.68
C LEU A 94 -1.70 -4.42 -14.02
N LYS A 95 -1.31 -3.66 -15.05
CA LYS A 95 -0.99 -4.18 -16.39
C LYS A 95 0.22 -5.12 -16.40
N LYS A 96 1.13 -5.02 -15.43
CA LYS A 96 2.27 -5.94 -15.29
C LYS A 96 1.85 -7.33 -14.82
N HIS A 97 0.73 -7.43 -14.11
CA HIS A 97 0.29 -8.67 -13.44
C HIS A 97 -0.92 -9.31 -14.11
N ILE A 98 -1.89 -8.51 -14.61
CA ILE A 98 -3.16 -9.00 -15.13
C ILE A 98 -3.67 -8.19 -16.33
N GLY A 99 -4.51 -8.82 -17.18
CA GLY A 99 -5.21 -8.17 -18.28
C GLY A 99 -6.34 -7.25 -17.82
N GLU A 100 -6.83 -6.37 -18.69
CA GLU A 100 -7.78 -5.30 -18.33
C GLU A 100 -9.12 -5.82 -17.78
N GLN A 101 -9.57 -7.01 -18.19
CA GLN A 101 -10.88 -7.59 -17.80
C GLN A 101 -10.78 -8.71 -16.75
N GLU A 102 -9.59 -8.99 -16.22
CA GLU A 102 -9.41 -10.06 -15.24
C GLU A 102 -10.00 -9.71 -13.85
N PRO A 103 -10.64 -10.66 -13.14
CA PRO A 103 -11.33 -10.39 -11.89
C PRO A 103 -10.35 -10.04 -10.76
N ILE A 104 -10.68 -8.99 -10.00
CA ILE A 104 -9.88 -8.55 -8.85
C ILE A 104 -10.69 -8.59 -7.55
N LEU A 105 -9.98 -8.82 -6.44
CA LEU A 105 -10.52 -8.71 -5.10
C LEU A 105 -9.84 -7.54 -4.37
N VAL A 106 -10.61 -6.52 -4.01
CA VAL A 106 -10.14 -5.42 -3.15
C VAL A 106 -10.35 -5.79 -1.68
N VAL A 107 -9.32 -5.60 -0.87
CA VAL A 107 -9.34 -5.94 0.56
C VAL A 107 -9.01 -4.69 1.36
N GLY A 108 -9.97 -4.22 2.16
CA GLY A 108 -9.77 -3.11 3.09
C GLY A 108 -9.36 -3.63 4.45
N LEU A 109 -8.07 -3.54 4.78
CA LEU A 109 -7.54 -3.93 6.07
C LEU A 109 -7.73 -2.85 7.12
N GLY A 110 -7.90 -3.31 8.36
CA GLY A 110 -7.97 -2.46 9.54
C GLY A 110 -9.28 -2.60 10.30
N ASN A 111 -9.41 -1.81 11.34
CA ASN A 111 -10.55 -1.79 12.23
C ASN A 111 -11.39 -0.54 12.04
N LEU A 112 -12.63 -0.70 11.57
CA LEU A 112 -13.58 0.38 11.34
C LEU A 112 -13.82 1.25 12.60
N TYR A 113 -13.69 0.68 13.80
CA TYR A 113 -13.90 1.38 15.06
C TYR A 113 -12.67 2.13 15.59
N VAL A 114 -11.50 1.96 14.96
CA VAL A 114 -10.26 2.64 15.33
C VAL A 114 -9.95 3.67 14.24
N THR A 115 -10.19 4.95 14.52
CA THR A 115 -10.10 6.04 13.52
C THR A 115 -8.86 6.01 12.62
N PRO A 116 -7.62 5.84 13.13
CA PRO A 116 -6.44 5.78 12.25
C PRO A 116 -6.36 4.50 11.41
N ASP A 117 -7.00 3.42 11.83
CA ASP A 117 -6.96 2.09 11.20
C ASP A 117 -8.23 1.82 10.36
N ALA A 118 -9.20 2.74 10.36
CA ALA A 118 -10.47 2.60 9.65
C ALA A 118 -10.39 2.90 8.15
N LEU A 119 -9.21 3.27 7.64
CA LEU A 119 -9.05 3.74 6.26
C LEU A 119 -9.42 2.65 5.24
N GLY A 120 -8.87 1.44 5.36
CA GLY A 120 -9.18 0.33 4.46
C GLY A 120 -10.69 0.02 4.40
N PRO A 121 -11.37 -0.20 5.55
CA PRO A 121 -12.82 -0.38 5.59
C PRO A 121 -13.62 0.74 4.93
N LYS A 122 -13.21 2.01 5.14
CA LYS A 122 -13.89 3.17 4.54
C LYS A 122 -13.71 3.23 3.04
N VAL A 123 -12.48 3.04 2.55
CA VAL A 123 -12.21 3.04 1.10
C VAL A 123 -13.01 1.94 0.40
N VAL A 124 -13.11 0.75 0.98
CA VAL A 124 -13.91 -0.35 0.41
C VAL A 124 -15.40 0.00 0.27
N GLN A 125 -15.95 0.85 1.14
CA GLN A 125 -17.36 1.28 1.05
C GLN A 125 -17.63 2.19 -0.15
N ASP A 126 -16.61 2.90 -0.62
CA ASP A 126 -16.71 3.85 -1.73
C ASP A 126 -16.28 3.24 -3.09
N ILE A 127 -16.02 1.92 -3.15
CA ILE A 127 -15.64 1.22 -4.39
C ILE A 127 -16.87 0.65 -5.10
N ASP A 128 -16.95 0.88 -6.41
CA ASP A 128 -17.95 0.27 -7.27
C ASP A 128 -17.73 -1.24 -7.43
N ILE A 129 -18.65 -2.02 -6.87
CA ILE A 129 -18.60 -3.49 -6.93
C ILE A 129 -19.36 -3.99 -8.15
N THR A 130 -18.64 -4.58 -9.11
CA THR A 130 -19.20 -4.96 -10.41
C THR A 130 -19.40 -6.46 -10.58
N ARG A 131 -18.71 -7.32 -9.80
CA ARG A 131 -18.76 -8.78 -10.01
C ARG A 131 -20.18 -9.35 -9.96
N HIS A 132 -20.97 -8.96 -8.97
CA HIS A 132 -22.34 -9.46 -8.82
C HIS A 132 -23.27 -8.93 -9.93
N ILE A 133 -23.07 -7.69 -10.38
CA ILE A 133 -23.83 -7.10 -11.49
C ILE A 133 -23.52 -7.86 -12.79
N LEU A 134 -22.25 -8.12 -13.09
CA LEU A 134 -21.86 -8.92 -14.27
C LEU A 134 -22.40 -10.35 -14.21
N GLN A 135 -22.58 -10.92 -13.02
CA GLN A 135 -23.10 -12.27 -12.85
C GLN A 135 -24.63 -12.36 -13.00
N TYR A 136 -25.37 -11.38 -12.46
CA TYR A 136 -26.84 -11.45 -12.37
C TYR A 136 -27.57 -10.50 -13.34
N MET A 137 -26.91 -9.41 -13.76
CA MET A 137 -27.48 -8.34 -14.59
C MET A 137 -26.45 -7.83 -15.63
N PRO A 138 -25.88 -8.72 -16.48
CA PRO A 138 -24.81 -8.36 -17.41
C PRO A 138 -25.20 -7.30 -18.45
N GLU A 139 -26.50 -7.08 -18.68
CA GLU A 139 -27.03 -6.13 -19.66
C GLU A 139 -26.89 -4.66 -19.20
N VAL A 140 -26.64 -4.42 -17.91
CA VAL A 140 -26.57 -3.07 -17.32
C VAL A 140 -25.15 -2.49 -17.37
N LEU A 141 -24.14 -3.33 -17.61
CA LEU A 141 -22.74 -2.92 -17.64
C LEU A 141 -22.13 -3.12 -19.02
N ASP A 142 -21.14 -2.28 -19.33
CA ASP A 142 -20.33 -2.47 -20.53
C ASP A 142 -19.60 -3.81 -20.47
N LYS A 143 -19.49 -4.49 -21.62
CA LYS A 143 -18.83 -5.80 -21.71
C LYS A 143 -17.36 -5.78 -21.32
N ASP A 144 -16.73 -4.60 -21.41
CA ASP A 144 -15.33 -4.40 -21.05
C ASP A 144 -15.14 -4.03 -19.56
N THR A 145 -16.22 -4.06 -18.77
CA THR A 145 -16.15 -3.78 -17.32
C THR A 145 -15.40 -4.89 -16.59
N ARG A 146 -14.35 -4.51 -15.86
CA ARG A 146 -13.61 -5.43 -14.99
C ARG A 146 -14.50 -5.95 -13.85
N PRO A 147 -14.53 -7.26 -13.55
CA PRO A 147 -15.19 -7.78 -12.36
C PRO A 147 -14.41 -7.42 -11.09
N VAL A 148 -15.03 -6.63 -10.22
CA VAL A 148 -14.48 -6.20 -8.93
C VAL A 148 -15.32 -6.79 -7.81
N SER A 149 -14.65 -7.47 -6.88
CA SER A 149 -15.19 -7.81 -5.56
C SER A 149 -14.47 -7.00 -4.50
N ALA A 150 -15.11 -6.71 -3.37
CA ALA A 150 -14.40 -6.13 -2.24
C ALA A 150 -14.86 -6.73 -0.91
N ILE A 151 -13.96 -6.72 0.07
CA ILE A 151 -14.25 -7.14 1.43
C ILE A 151 -13.41 -6.37 2.46
N SER A 152 -13.98 -6.13 3.64
CA SER A 152 -13.21 -5.75 4.83
C SER A 152 -13.36 -6.87 5.87
N PRO A 153 -12.32 -7.70 6.08
CA PRO A 153 -12.42 -8.90 6.91
C PRO A 153 -12.44 -8.62 8.42
N GLY A 154 -12.24 -7.36 8.83
CA GLY A 154 -12.08 -6.97 10.23
C GLY A 154 -10.73 -7.39 10.81
N VAL A 155 -10.63 -7.38 12.14
CA VAL A 155 -9.41 -7.72 12.87
C VAL A 155 -9.59 -8.96 13.74
N LEU A 156 -8.48 -9.64 14.08
CA LEU A 156 -8.49 -10.84 14.92
C LEU A 156 -9.31 -10.66 16.20
N GLY A 157 -9.20 -9.50 16.86
CA GLY A 157 -9.92 -9.21 18.11
C GLY A 157 -11.44 -9.16 17.97
N THR A 158 -11.98 -8.98 16.75
CA THR A 158 -13.42 -8.94 16.49
C THR A 158 -13.94 -10.25 15.88
N THR A 159 -13.13 -10.92 15.06
CA THR A 159 -13.56 -12.13 14.32
C THR A 159 -13.12 -13.43 14.96
N GLY A 160 -12.03 -13.43 15.74
CA GLY A 160 -11.36 -14.64 16.23
C GLY A 160 -10.65 -15.46 15.15
N ILE A 161 -10.59 -14.96 13.91
CA ILE A 161 -9.99 -15.63 12.75
C ILE A 161 -8.90 -14.70 12.18
N GLU A 162 -7.75 -15.27 11.82
CA GLU A 162 -6.68 -14.48 11.23
C GLU A 162 -7.07 -13.97 9.86
N THR A 163 -6.65 -12.73 9.53
CA THR A 163 -6.97 -12.12 8.23
C THR A 163 -6.49 -12.97 7.07
N LEU A 164 -5.32 -13.61 7.20
CA LEU A 164 -4.81 -14.54 6.18
C LEU A 164 -5.75 -15.71 5.93
N GLU A 165 -6.34 -16.29 6.98
CA GLU A 165 -7.25 -17.45 6.86
C GLU A 165 -8.54 -17.07 6.16
N ILE A 166 -9.10 -15.89 6.51
CA ILE A 166 -10.29 -15.34 5.84
C ILE A 166 -10.00 -15.12 4.36
N LEU A 167 -8.90 -14.44 4.04
CA LEU A 167 -8.52 -14.14 2.67
C LEU A 167 -8.21 -15.39 1.88
N LYS A 168 -7.50 -16.36 2.45
CA LYS A 168 -7.20 -17.62 1.79
C LYS A 168 -8.48 -18.38 1.44
N GLY A 169 -9.42 -18.49 2.39
CA GLY A 169 -10.72 -19.10 2.15
C GLY A 169 -11.52 -18.40 1.04
N ILE A 170 -11.46 -17.08 0.96
CA ILE A 170 -12.11 -16.31 -0.12
C ILE A 170 -11.42 -16.57 -1.46
N VAL A 171 -10.10 -16.44 -1.51
CA VAL A 171 -9.30 -16.62 -2.73
C VAL A 171 -9.49 -18.01 -3.32
N ASP A 172 -9.47 -19.05 -2.50
CA ASP A 172 -9.61 -20.43 -2.98
C ASP A 172 -11.01 -20.70 -3.57
N ASN A 173 -12.04 -20.00 -3.09
CA ASN A 173 -13.41 -20.12 -3.57
C ASN A 173 -13.71 -19.26 -4.81
N ILE A 174 -13.38 -17.97 -4.76
CA ILE A 174 -13.77 -17.01 -5.80
C ILE A 174 -12.72 -16.84 -6.89
N LYS A 175 -11.49 -17.32 -6.66
CA LYS A 175 -10.37 -17.38 -7.60
C LYS A 175 -10.12 -16.05 -8.35
N PRO A 176 -9.91 -14.93 -7.62
CA PRO A 176 -9.51 -13.68 -8.25
C PRO A 176 -8.14 -13.85 -8.90
N LYS A 177 -7.83 -13.03 -9.91
CA LYS A 177 -6.51 -13.02 -10.52
C LYS A 177 -5.50 -12.13 -9.82
N LEU A 178 -5.99 -11.17 -9.04
CA LEU A 178 -5.16 -10.25 -8.28
C LEU A 178 -5.90 -9.75 -7.05
N LEU A 179 -5.16 -9.54 -5.97
CA LEU A 179 -5.63 -8.88 -4.76
C LEU A 179 -5.10 -7.46 -4.70
N LEU A 180 -6.00 -6.52 -4.44
CA LEU A 180 -5.65 -5.14 -4.14
C LEU A 180 -5.91 -4.89 -2.66
N ILE A 181 -4.87 -4.84 -1.86
CA ILE A 181 -4.96 -4.66 -0.41
C ILE A 181 -4.78 -3.19 -0.09
N ILE A 182 -5.67 -2.62 0.71
CA ILE A 182 -5.63 -1.23 1.15
C ILE A 182 -5.47 -1.23 2.66
N ASP A 183 -4.38 -0.62 3.15
CA ASP A 183 -4.01 -0.63 4.56
C ASP A 183 -3.59 0.75 5.07
N ALA A 184 -3.84 0.97 6.35
CA ALA A 184 -3.31 2.12 7.08
C ALA A 184 -1.90 1.79 7.57
N LEU A 185 -0.90 2.54 7.10
CA LEU A 185 0.50 2.37 7.49
C LEU A 185 0.88 3.26 8.68
N ALA A 186 1.99 2.91 9.33
CA ALA A 186 2.67 3.80 10.27
C ALA A 186 3.85 4.50 9.58
N SER A 187 3.97 5.82 9.75
CA SER A 187 5.11 6.62 9.28
C SER A 187 5.97 7.08 10.45
N ARG A 188 7.25 7.37 10.20
CA ARG A 188 8.11 8.08 11.16
C ARG A 188 8.08 9.59 10.97
N SER A 189 7.75 10.07 9.77
CA SER A 189 7.67 11.49 9.49
C SER A 189 6.27 12.05 9.74
N ILE A 190 6.19 13.07 10.59
CA ILE A 190 4.94 13.83 10.86
C ILE A 190 4.45 14.53 9.58
N GLU A 191 5.37 14.95 8.71
CA GLU A 191 5.06 15.66 7.47
C GLU A 191 4.44 14.76 6.41
N ARG A 192 4.63 13.44 6.52
CA ARG A 192 4.11 12.41 5.60
C ARG A 192 2.76 11.83 6.05
N ILE A 193 2.26 12.21 7.23
CA ILE A 193 0.93 11.77 7.69
C ILE A 193 -0.14 12.30 6.76
N SER A 194 -0.91 11.38 6.18
CA SER A 194 -2.03 11.72 5.30
C SER A 194 -1.63 12.57 4.11
N SER A 195 -0.38 12.48 3.66
CA SER A 195 0.18 13.22 2.52
C SER A 195 1.03 12.34 1.61
N THR A 196 1.18 11.05 1.93
CA THR A 196 1.90 10.08 1.10
C THR A 196 0.99 8.89 0.79
N VAL A 197 1.10 8.31 -0.40
CA VAL A 197 0.51 7.02 -0.75
C VAL A 197 1.62 6.11 -1.25
N GLN A 198 1.70 4.89 -0.73
CA GLN A 198 2.67 3.89 -1.19
C GLN A 198 1.94 2.74 -1.89
N LEU A 199 2.37 2.44 -3.12
CA LEU A 199 1.99 1.23 -3.84
C LEU A 199 3.14 0.22 -3.77
N ALA A 200 2.83 -1.06 -3.60
CA ALA A 200 3.81 -2.14 -3.66
C ALA A 200 3.20 -3.37 -4.29
N ASP A 201 3.92 -4.08 -5.17
CA ASP A 201 3.48 -5.35 -5.75
C ASP A 201 4.06 -6.59 -5.06
N THR A 202 4.71 -6.39 -3.91
CA THR A 202 5.32 -7.45 -3.09
C THR A 202 4.38 -7.99 -2.01
N GLY A 203 3.16 -7.46 -1.94
CA GLY A 203 2.24 -7.69 -0.84
C GLY A 203 2.48 -6.78 0.37
N ILE A 204 1.95 -7.18 1.52
CA ILE A 204 2.04 -6.40 2.76
C ILE A 204 2.19 -7.30 3.99
N VAL A 205 2.86 -6.78 5.02
CA VAL A 205 2.88 -7.37 6.36
C VAL A 205 2.07 -6.46 7.27
N PRO A 206 0.81 -6.81 7.60
CA PRO A 206 -0.04 -5.94 8.42
C PRO A 206 0.56 -5.73 9.82
N GLY A 207 0.57 -4.48 10.30
CA GLY A 207 1.02 -4.13 11.65
C GLY A 207 2.54 -4.10 11.86
N ALA A 208 3.35 -4.19 10.80
CA ALA A 208 4.81 -4.17 10.87
C ALA A 208 5.36 -2.91 11.57
N GLY A 209 4.80 -1.72 11.33
CA GLY A 209 5.21 -0.47 11.97
C GLY A 209 4.84 -0.33 13.46
N VAL A 210 3.92 -1.13 13.98
CA VAL A 210 3.46 -1.09 15.39
C VAL A 210 4.12 -2.21 16.22
N GLY A 211 5.06 -2.96 15.65
CA GLY A 211 5.80 -4.02 16.34
C GLY A 211 5.01 -5.32 16.52
N ASN A 212 3.86 -5.45 15.84
CA ASN A 212 3.03 -6.64 15.88
C ASN A 212 3.11 -7.33 14.52
N THR A 213 4.03 -8.29 14.36
CA THR A 213 4.20 -9.00 13.09
C THR A 213 3.08 -10.01 12.92
N ARG A 214 2.03 -9.63 12.20
CA ARG A 214 1.02 -10.58 11.69
C ARG A 214 1.60 -11.36 10.50
N LYS A 215 0.93 -12.44 10.11
CA LYS A 215 1.30 -13.22 8.92
C LYS A 215 1.28 -12.32 7.69
N GLU A 216 2.27 -12.51 6.82
CA GLU A 216 2.39 -11.75 5.58
C GLU A 216 1.25 -12.09 4.60
N LEU A 217 0.87 -11.10 3.81
CA LEU A 217 -0.13 -11.20 2.75
C LEU A 217 0.59 -10.96 1.42
N THR A 218 1.15 -12.04 0.90
CA THR A 218 1.97 -12.06 -0.32
C THR A 218 1.44 -13.10 -1.31
N GLU A 219 1.93 -13.07 -2.54
CA GLU A 219 1.65 -14.11 -3.53
C GLU A 219 2.02 -15.51 -3.03
N GLU A 220 3.11 -15.64 -2.27
CA GLU A 220 3.55 -16.93 -1.69
C GLU A 220 2.50 -17.52 -0.72
N THR A 221 1.83 -16.66 0.06
CA THR A 221 0.86 -17.08 1.06
C THR A 221 -0.55 -17.29 0.49
N LEU A 222 -0.97 -16.45 -0.46
CA LEU A 222 -2.33 -16.43 -0.99
C LEU A 222 -2.46 -17.20 -2.31
N GLY A 223 -1.36 -17.35 -3.06
CA GLY A 223 -1.28 -18.03 -4.36
C GLY A 223 -1.73 -17.17 -5.55
N VAL A 224 -1.86 -15.86 -5.35
CA VAL A 224 -2.31 -14.87 -6.33
C VAL A 224 -1.52 -13.58 -6.15
N PRO A 225 -1.18 -12.85 -7.23
CA PRO A 225 -0.49 -11.56 -7.15
C PRO A 225 -1.18 -10.58 -6.20
N VAL A 226 -0.40 -9.86 -5.40
CA VAL A 226 -0.90 -8.92 -4.40
C VAL A 226 -0.30 -7.54 -4.62
N ILE A 227 -1.15 -6.55 -4.88
CA ILE A 227 -0.77 -5.14 -4.85
C ILE A 227 -1.27 -4.55 -3.54
N ALA A 228 -0.39 -3.95 -2.76
CA ALA A 228 -0.70 -3.22 -1.55
C ALA A 228 -0.69 -1.71 -1.79
N ILE A 229 -1.72 -1.03 -1.30
CA ILE A 229 -1.83 0.43 -1.20
C ILE A 229 -1.78 0.77 0.29
N GLY A 230 -0.71 1.44 0.70
CA GLY A 230 -0.50 1.84 2.07
C GLY A 230 -0.53 3.36 2.23
N ILE A 231 -1.32 3.84 3.18
CA ILE A 231 -1.40 5.27 3.50
C ILE A 231 -0.99 5.47 4.95
N PRO A 232 0.06 6.25 5.25
CA PRO A 232 0.46 6.55 6.62
C PRO A 232 -0.58 7.41 7.34
N THR A 233 -1.26 6.85 8.32
CA THR A 233 -2.29 7.52 9.13
C THR A 233 -1.84 7.80 10.57
N VAL A 234 -0.78 7.12 11.03
CA VAL A 234 -0.23 7.25 12.38
C VAL A 234 1.27 7.52 12.35
N VAL A 235 1.76 8.19 13.40
CA VAL A 235 3.19 8.34 13.66
C VAL A 235 3.58 7.66 14.95
N ASP A 236 4.70 6.95 14.93
CA ASP A 236 5.30 6.38 16.14
C ASP A 236 5.71 7.52 17.11
N ILE A 237 5.22 7.44 18.34
CA ILE A 237 5.41 8.41 19.44
C ILE A 237 6.90 8.65 19.73
N PHE A 238 7.80 7.70 19.43
CA PHE A 238 9.24 7.90 19.60
C PHE A 238 9.87 8.89 18.61
N SER A 239 9.24 9.16 17.45
CA SER A 239 9.70 10.19 16.51
C SER A 239 9.48 11.61 17.06
N CYS A 240 8.40 11.82 17.83
CA CYS A 240 8.11 13.10 18.47
C CYS A 240 9.16 13.50 19.52
N ASN A 241 9.76 12.53 20.23
CA ASN A 241 10.74 12.83 21.29
C ASN A 241 12.12 13.27 20.79
N ALA A 242 12.42 13.12 19.49
CA ALA A 242 13.70 13.57 18.93
C ALA A 242 13.74 15.09 18.68
N LYS A 243 12.59 15.76 18.49
CA LYS A 243 12.52 17.22 18.30
C LYS A 243 12.45 18.02 19.61
N ASN A 244 12.04 17.41 20.73
CA ASN A 244 11.88 18.11 22.01
C ASN A 244 13.13 18.10 22.93
N LYS A 245 14.31 17.75 22.41
CA LYS A 245 15.59 17.85 23.14
C LYS A 245 16.52 18.98 22.67
N GLN A 246 16.03 19.87 21.81
CA GLN A 246 16.68 21.15 21.52
C GLN A 246 15.78 22.28 21.99
N GLY A 247 15.81 22.55 23.29
CA GLY A 247 15.16 23.66 23.97
C GLY A 247 15.90 23.92 25.26
#